data_AF-A0A7S3L3Z1-F1
#
_entry.id   AF-A0A7S3L3Z1-F1
#
_cell.length_a   1.000
_cell.length_b   1.000
_cell.length_c   1.000
_cell.angle_alpha   90.00
_cell.angle_beta   90.00
_cell.angle_gamma   90.00
#
_symmetry.space_group_name_H-M   'P 1'
#
loop_
_entity.id
_entity.type
_entity.pdbx_description
1 polymer ?
#
loop_
_entity_poly.entity_id
_entity_poly.type
_entity_poly.pdbx_seq_one_letter_code
_entity_poly.pdbx_strand_id
1 'polypeptide(L)'
;MVSIGVPEKGRKLIEHLEFKNGEKYLYVDPDNAMYDALTLNSGIERLVRMDTSFSFLDRFTKKDGMKDLGEVLSKWNNAFFIPPKRDQAFNQGGTFVFNGERAVFAHYDPSTAAHATLDQVMKVVGTELSKTDAQTPVVGNR
;
A
#
# COMPACT_ATOMS: atom_id res chain seq x y z
N MET A 1 1.24 0.96 -7.91
CA MET A 1 0.85 1.27 -6.51
C MET A 1 -0.30 2.25 -6.54
N VAL A 2 -1.27 2.09 -5.63
CA VAL A 2 -2.34 3.07 -5.42
C VAL A 2 -2.24 3.60 -3.99
N SER A 3 -2.13 4.92 -3.84
CA SER A 3 -2.03 5.59 -2.55
C SER A 3 -3.25 6.46 -2.30
N ILE A 4 -3.68 6.58 -1.04
CA ILE A 4 -4.66 7.60 -0.64
C ILE A 4 -4.01 8.99 -0.76
N GLY A 5 -4.76 9.99 -1.22
CA GLY A 5 -4.34 11.39 -1.23
C GLY A 5 -4.62 12.11 -2.53
N VAL A 6 -4.13 13.34 -2.65
CA VAL A 6 -4.35 14.15 -3.87
C VAL A 6 -3.20 14.01 -4.87
N PRO A 7 -3.45 14.06 -6.20
CA PRO A 7 -2.43 13.87 -7.23
C PRO A 7 -1.20 14.79 -7.08
N GLU A 8 -1.40 16.05 -6.66
CA GLU A 8 -0.30 17.00 -6.42
C GLU A 8 0.71 16.47 -5.39
N LYS A 9 0.21 15.82 -4.32
CA LYS A 9 1.02 15.25 -3.24
C LYS A 9 1.76 14.00 -3.73
N GLY A 10 1.13 13.19 -4.57
CA GLY A 10 1.79 12.06 -5.24
C GLY A 10 2.95 12.49 -6.13
N ARG A 11 2.82 13.60 -6.88
CA ARG A 11 3.94 14.12 -7.69
C ARG A 11 5.13 14.56 -6.83
N LYS A 12 4.86 15.32 -5.76
CA LYS A 12 5.89 15.72 -4.78
C LYS A 12 6.61 14.54 -4.16
N LEU A 13 5.89 13.44 -3.90
CA LEU A 13 6.50 12.20 -3.42
C LEU A 13 7.47 11.60 -4.45
N ILE A 14 7.07 11.50 -5.72
CA ILE A 14 7.94 10.98 -6.79
C ILE A 14 9.18 11.85 -6.99
N GLU A 15 9.02 13.18 -6.99
CA GLU A 15 10.12 14.15 -7.07
C GLU A 15 11.08 13.98 -5.90
N HIS A 16 10.57 13.87 -4.68
CA HIS A 16 11.37 13.68 -3.47
C HIS A 16 12.12 12.36 -3.45
N LEU A 17 11.50 11.28 -3.94
CA LEU A 17 12.11 9.95 -4.03
C LEU A 17 13.08 9.81 -5.22
N GLU A 18 13.18 10.84 -6.08
CA GLU A 18 13.96 10.83 -7.32
C GLU A 18 13.65 9.60 -8.21
N PHE A 19 12.41 9.11 -8.13
CA PHE A 19 12.02 7.86 -8.77
C PHE A 19 11.70 8.10 -10.24
N LYS A 20 12.66 7.80 -11.11
CA LYS A 20 12.54 8.01 -12.56
C LYS A 20 11.32 7.29 -13.14
N ASN A 21 10.48 8.03 -13.85
CA ASN A 21 9.20 7.56 -14.42
C ASN A 21 8.19 7.05 -13.36
N GLY A 22 8.36 7.43 -12.09
CA GLY A 22 7.52 6.97 -10.98
C GLY A 22 6.05 7.32 -11.14
N GLU A 23 5.73 8.39 -11.87
CA GLU A 23 4.38 8.82 -12.21
C GLU A 23 3.58 7.76 -12.99
N LYS A 24 4.25 6.84 -13.68
CA LYS A 24 3.60 5.72 -14.40
C LYS A 24 3.15 4.60 -13.46
N TYR A 25 3.73 4.55 -12.26
CA TYR A 25 3.56 3.46 -11.31
C TYR A 25 2.81 3.88 -10.05
N LEU A 26 2.59 5.18 -9.84
CA LEU A 26 1.83 5.73 -8.72
C LEU A 26 0.50 6.31 -9.18
N TYR A 27 -0.59 5.64 -8.82
CA TYR A 27 -1.93 6.18 -8.89
C TYR A 27 -2.31 6.74 -7.53
N VAL A 28 -3.00 7.88 -7.51
CA VAL A 28 -3.46 8.50 -6.26
C VAL A 28 -4.98 8.49 -6.24
N ASP A 29 -5.55 7.99 -5.15
CA ASP A 29 -6.98 7.83 -4.89
C ASP A 29 -7.44 8.92 -3.90
N PRO A 30 -7.89 10.09 -4.41
CA PRO A 30 -8.31 11.21 -3.55
C PRO A 30 -9.60 10.92 -2.79
N ASP A 31 -10.45 10.07 -3.35
CA ASP A 31 -11.80 9.78 -2.83
C ASP A 31 -11.83 8.51 -1.97
N ASN A 32 -10.70 7.82 -1.82
CA ASN A 32 -10.58 6.54 -1.10
C ASN A 32 -11.41 5.40 -1.73
N ALA A 33 -11.82 5.54 -2.99
CA ALA A 33 -12.75 4.65 -3.66
C ALA A 33 -12.20 3.23 -3.82
N MET A 34 -10.90 3.07 -4.07
CA MET A 34 -10.27 1.76 -4.19
C MET A 34 -10.17 1.07 -2.82
N TYR A 35 -9.82 1.82 -1.78
CA TYR A 35 -9.72 1.28 -0.43
C TYR A 35 -11.08 0.80 0.07
N ASP A 36 -12.13 1.57 -0.20
CA ASP A 36 -13.51 1.19 0.11
C ASP A 36 -13.94 -0.05 -0.69
N ALA A 37 -13.68 -0.07 -2.01
CA ALA A 37 -14.04 -1.20 -2.88
C ALA A 37 -13.32 -2.51 -2.51
N LEU A 38 -12.05 -2.43 -2.09
CA LEU A 38 -11.28 -3.59 -1.67
C LEU A 38 -11.53 -3.98 -0.22
N THR A 39 -12.35 -3.23 0.51
CA THR A 39 -12.59 -3.39 1.96
C THR A 39 -11.27 -3.41 2.74
N LEU A 40 -10.30 -2.60 2.30
CA LEU A 40 -8.98 -2.49 2.92
C LEU A 40 -9.13 -1.89 4.32
N ASN A 41 -9.11 -2.77 5.33
CA ASN A 41 -9.14 -2.51 6.77
C ASN A 41 -9.82 -1.19 7.21
N SER A 42 -10.93 -0.81 6.58
CA SER A 42 -11.79 0.30 6.97
C SER A 42 -12.81 -0.21 7.98
N GLY A 43 -12.33 -0.52 9.19
CA GLY A 43 -13.20 -1.08 10.22
C GLY A 43 -12.64 -0.89 11.61
N ILE A 44 -13.41 -0.19 12.44
CA ILE A 44 -13.30 -0.13 13.91
C ILE A 44 -13.10 -1.54 14.52
N GLU A 45 -13.56 -2.59 13.84
CA GLU A 45 -13.39 -4.00 14.23
C GLU A 45 -11.93 -4.47 14.35
N ARG A 46 -10.96 -3.77 13.73
CA ARG A 46 -9.51 -4.05 13.88
C ARG A 46 -8.77 -3.10 14.80
N LEU A 47 -9.44 -2.08 15.34
CA LEU A 47 -8.93 -1.27 16.46
C LEU A 47 -8.77 -2.12 17.74
N VAL A 48 -9.32 -3.33 17.77
CA VAL A 48 -9.28 -4.27 18.91
C VAL A 48 -8.02 -5.15 18.91
N ARG A 49 -7.11 -5.04 17.92
CA ARG A 49 -5.75 -5.55 18.06
C ARG A 49 -4.91 -4.52 18.82
N MET A 50 -5.10 -4.54 20.14
CA MET A 50 -4.48 -3.70 21.17
C MET A 50 -2.95 -3.58 21.12
N ASP A 51 -2.21 -4.40 20.36
CA ASP A 51 -0.74 -4.44 20.39
C ASP A 51 -0.06 -3.19 19.78
N THR A 52 -0.71 -2.58 18.79
CA THR A 52 -0.15 -1.44 18.06
C THR A 52 -0.35 -0.14 18.86
N SER A 53 -1.48 -0.01 19.57
CA SER A 53 -1.76 1.14 20.44
C SER A 53 -0.79 1.25 21.62
N PHE A 54 -0.41 0.12 22.23
CA PHE A 54 0.56 0.13 23.32
C PHE A 54 1.97 0.45 22.85
N SER A 55 2.39 -0.01 21.66
CA SER A 55 3.76 0.22 21.17
C SER A 55 4.03 1.66 20.75
N PHE A 56 3.02 2.38 20.22
CA PHE A 56 3.14 3.84 20.04
C PHE A 56 3.09 4.60 21.37
N LEU A 57 2.15 4.26 22.27
CA LEU A 57 2.01 4.95 23.56
C LEU A 57 3.24 4.73 24.47
N ASP A 58 3.81 3.53 24.47
CA ASP A 58 5.03 3.16 25.21
C ASP A 58 6.29 3.88 24.67
N ARG A 59 6.31 4.20 23.37
CA ARG A 59 7.34 5.07 22.77
C ARG A 59 7.20 6.53 23.19
N PHE A 60 5.98 7.04 23.33
CA PHE A 60 5.72 8.40 23.84
C PHE A 60 6.14 8.58 25.30
N THR A 61 6.08 7.53 26.11
CA THR A 61 6.42 7.58 27.54
C THR A 61 7.91 7.37 27.84
N LYS A 62 8.73 6.97 26.85
CA LYS A 62 10.17 6.76 27.00
C LYS A 62 10.95 8.01 26.63
N LYS A 63 11.93 8.38 27.47
CA LYS A 63 12.93 9.38 27.13
C LYS A 63 13.68 8.90 25.87
N ASP A 64 13.62 9.69 24.81
CA ASP A 64 14.14 9.40 23.46
C ASP A 64 13.33 8.41 22.59
N GLY A 65 12.17 7.91 23.04
CA GLY A 65 11.34 6.97 22.26
C GLY A 65 10.74 7.55 20.97
N MET A 66 10.84 8.87 20.79
CA MET A 66 10.40 9.62 19.61
C MET A 66 11.57 10.11 18.75
N LYS A 67 12.83 9.86 19.13
CA LYS A 67 14.00 10.37 18.42
C LYS A 67 14.11 9.81 17.01
N ASP A 68 13.99 8.50 16.86
CA ASP A 68 14.01 7.83 15.55
C ASP A 68 12.83 8.29 14.68
N LEU A 69 11.65 8.47 15.29
CA LEU A 69 10.49 9.01 14.58
C LEU A 69 10.74 10.46 14.14
N GLY A 70 11.36 11.29 14.98
CA GLY A 70 11.76 12.65 14.65
C GLY A 70 12.81 12.72 13.54
N GLU A 71 13.81 11.83 13.56
CA GLU A 71 14.82 11.73 12.48
C GLU A 71 14.18 11.29 11.16
N VAL A 72 13.28 10.30 11.18
CA VAL A 72 12.51 9.91 10.00
C VAL A 72 11.67 11.09 9.52
N LEU A 73 10.82 11.67 10.38
CA LEU A 73 9.96 12.81 10.04
C LEU A 73 10.76 14.02 9.53
N SER A 74 11.98 14.24 10.02
CA SER A 74 12.83 15.33 9.54
C SER A 74 13.26 15.18 8.08
N LYS A 75 13.44 13.93 7.61
CA LYS A 75 13.67 13.63 6.18
C LYS A 75 12.44 13.93 5.34
N TRP A 76 11.26 13.85 5.95
CA TRP A 76 9.96 14.17 5.36
C TRP A 76 9.48 15.60 5.69
N ASN A 77 10.29 16.48 6.31
CA ASN A 77 9.83 17.82 6.71
C ASN A 77 9.37 18.69 5.53
N ASN A 78 9.98 18.52 4.36
CA ASN A 78 9.57 19.19 3.12
C ASN A 78 8.37 18.51 2.44
N ALA A 79 7.99 17.34 2.94
CA ALA A 79 6.95 16.44 2.46
C ALA A 79 5.98 16.13 3.62
N PHE A 80 5.66 17.12 4.44
CA PHE A 80 4.79 16.93 5.61
C PHE A 80 3.35 16.62 5.12
N PHE A 81 3.00 15.34 5.15
CA PHE A 81 1.68 14.84 4.79
C PHE A 81 0.92 14.51 6.08
N ILE A 82 0.24 15.50 6.67
CA ILE A 82 -0.72 15.20 7.74
C ILE A 82 -1.96 14.59 7.06
N PRO A 83 -2.35 13.35 7.37
CA PRO A 83 -3.57 12.78 6.83
C PRO A 83 -4.76 13.65 7.25
N PRO A 84 -5.61 14.10 6.32
CA PRO A 84 -6.71 15.02 6.63
C PRO A 84 -7.74 14.42 7.60
N LYS A 85 -7.78 13.09 7.76
CA LYS A 85 -8.65 12.39 8.71
C LYS A 85 -7.81 11.57 9.69
N ARG A 86 -8.06 11.68 11.00
CA ARG A 86 -7.37 10.91 12.06
C ARG A 86 -7.46 9.41 11.84
N ASP A 87 -8.55 8.94 11.25
CA ASP A 87 -8.80 7.52 11.03
C ASP A 87 -7.90 6.92 9.94
N GLN A 88 -7.36 7.76 9.04
CA GLN A 88 -6.44 7.32 7.98
C GLN A 88 -5.08 6.87 8.53
N ALA A 89 -4.72 7.26 9.76
CA ALA A 89 -3.51 6.78 10.42
C ALA A 89 -3.56 5.27 10.75
N PHE A 90 -4.76 4.69 10.74
CA PHE A 90 -4.97 3.25 11.00
C PHE A 90 -5.18 2.44 9.72
N ASN A 91 -5.14 3.09 8.55
CA ASN A 91 -5.31 2.40 7.28
C ASN A 91 -4.13 1.45 7.05
N GLN A 92 -4.46 0.18 6.86
CA GLN A 92 -3.49 -0.83 6.44
C GLN A 92 -3.74 -1.16 4.97
N GLY A 93 -2.64 -1.26 4.23
CA GLY A 93 -2.66 -1.56 2.81
C GLY A 93 -2.77 -3.06 2.54
N GLY A 94 -2.31 -3.43 1.37
CA GLY A 94 -2.22 -4.81 0.94
C GLY A 94 -1.64 -4.92 -0.45
N THR A 95 -1.41 -6.16 -0.86
CA THR A 95 -0.92 -6.51 -2.19
C THR A 95 -1.96 -7.35 -2.91
N PHE A 96 -2.34 -6.91 -4.10
CA PHE A 96 -3.34 -7.57 -4.93
C PHE A 96 -2.78 -7.81 -6.32
N VAL A 97 -3.09 -8.97 -6.89
CA VAL A 97 -2.78 -9.29 -8.30
C VAL A 97 -4.08 -9.64 -8.99
N PHE A 98 -4.30 -9.00 -10.14
CA PHE A 98 -5.46 -9.21 -10.99
C PHE A 98 -5.04 -9.78 -12.33
N ASN A 99 -5.84 -10.70 -12.87
CA ASN A 99 -5.79 -11.14 -14.25
C ASN A 99 -7.13 -10.76 -14.91
N GLY A 100 -7.14 -9.66 -15.65
CA GLY A 100 -8.38 -8.99 -16.06
C GLY A 100 -9.19 -8.55 -14.83
N GLU A 101 -10.47 -8.92 -14.80
CA GLU A 101 -11.38 -8.61 -13.68
C GLU A 101 -11.23 -9.57 -12.48
N ARG A 102 -10.45 -10.65 -12.62
CA ARG A 102 -10.31 -11.67 -11.58
C ARG A 102 -9.14 -11.37 -10.66
N ALA A 103 -9.40 -11.27 -9.36
CA ALA A 103 -8.36 -11.29 -8.34
C ALA A 103 -7.75 -12.71 -8.24
N VAL A 104 -6.46 -12.83 -8.52
CA VAL A 104 -5.70 -14.10 -8.45
C VAL A 104 -4.81 -14.18 -7.21
N PHE A 105 -4.57 -13.03 -6.57
CA PHE A 105 -3.92 -12.92 -5.27
C PHE A 105 -4.49 -11.72 -4.52
N ALA A 106 -4.76 -11.89 -3.23
CA ALA A 106 -5.12 -10.83 -2.33
C ALA A 106 -4.43 -11.09 -0.98
N HIS A 107 -3.57 -10.16 -0.58
CA HIS A 107 -2.95 -10.13 0.73
C HIS A 107 -3.30 -8.79 1.37
N TYR A 108 -4.03 -8.85 2.47
CA TYR A 108 -4.31 -7.71 3.31
C TYR A 108 -3.22 -7.63 4.36
N ASP A 109 -2.56 -6.49 4.50
CA ASP A 109 -1.54 -6.35 5.53
C ASP A 109 -2.23 -6.42 6.90
N PRO A 110 -1.84 -7.36 7.79
CA PRO A 110 -2.49 -7.53 9.10
C PRO A 110 -1.97 -6.53 10.15
N SER A 111 -0.82 -5.91 9.89
CA SER A 111 -0.19 -4.87 10.69
C SER A 111 0.76 -4.05 9.82
N THR A 112 1.21 -2.90 10.32
CA THR A 112 2.31 -2.16 9.69
C THR A 112 3.53 -3.08 9.48
N ALA A 113 4.16 -2.98 8.32
CA ALA A 113 5.32 -3.78 7.88
C ALA A 113 5.07 -5.29 7.64
N ALA A 114 3.84 -5.81 7.79
CA ALA A 114 3.50 -7.20 7.52
C ALA A 114 3.05 -7.42 6.06
N HIS A 115 3.87 -6.95 5.12
CA HIS A 115 3.60 -6.98 3.69
C HIS A 115 3.75 -8.38 3.08
N ALA A 116 3.04 -8.64 1.98
CA ALA A 116 3.32 -9.80 1.13
C ALA A 116 4.78 -9.76 0.63
N THR A 117 5.44 -10.91 0.56
CA THR A 117 6.80 -10.97 0.02
C THR A 117 6.78 -10.95 -1.51
N LEU A 118 7.86 -10.44 -2.11
CA LEU A 118 7.99 -10.43 -3.57
C LEU A 118 7.91 -11.85 -4.16
N ASP A 119 8.54 -12.83 -3.52
CA ASP A 119 8.52 -14.23 -3.99
C ASP A 119 7.10 -14.81 -4.04
N GLN A 120 6.27 -14.50 -3.03
CA GLN A 120 4.86 -14.92 -3.03
C GLN A 120 4.11 -14.34 -4.23
N VAL A 121 4.30 -13.04 -4.49
CA VAL A 121 3.65 -12.34 -5.60
C VAL A 121 4.14 -12.88 -6.94
N MET A 122 5.47 -12.99 -7.13
CA MET A 122 6.07 -13.43 -8.39
C MET A 122 5.70 -14.88 -8.73
N LYS A 123 5.58 -15.75 -7.73
CA LYS A 123 5.12 -17.13 -7.94
C LYS A 123 3.70 -17.17 -8.52
N VAL A 124 2.78 -16.35 -8.01
CA VAL A 124 1.40 -16.28 -8.53
C VAL A 124 1.39 -15.70 -9.94
N VAL A 125 2.11 -14.58 -10.16
CA VAL A 125 2.20 -13.94 -11.49
C VAL A 125 2.75 -14.92 -12.53
N GLY A 126 3.86 -15.60 -12.24
CA GLY A 126 4.45 -16.58 -13.16
C GLY A 126 3.48 -17.72 -13.49
N THR A 127 2.74 -18.21 -12.49
CA THR A 127 1.74 -19.26 -12.67
C THR A 127 0.59 -18.82 -13.58
N GLU A 128 0.10 -17.59 -13.42
CA GLU A 128 -1.02 -17.07 -14.23
C GLU A 128 -0.61 -16.74 -15.66
N LEU A 129 0.62 -16.26 -15.88
CA LEU A 129 1.18 -16.05 -17.22
C LEU A 129 1.27 -17.38 -17.99
N SER A 130 1.80 -18.44 -17.37
CA SER A 130 1.90 -19.76 -18.02
C SER A 130 0.54 -20.35 -18.41
N LYS A 131 -0.53 -20.05 -17.67
CA LYS A 131 -1.91 -20.48 -18.01
C LYS A 131 -2.48 -19.69 -19.19
N THR A 132 -2.16 -18.40 -19.26
CA THR A 132 -2.64 -17.50 -20.32
C THR A 132 -1.97 -17.84 -21.65
N ASP A 133 -0.67 -18.12 -21.63
CA ASP A 133 0.09 -18.55 -22.81
C ASP A 133 -0.41 -19.89 -23.36
N ALA A 134 -0.83 -20.81 -22.48
CA ALA A 134 -1.42 -22.09 -22.86
C ALA A 134 -2.85 -21.99 -23.44
N GLN A 135 -3.53 -20.84 -23.30
CA GLN A 135 -4.92 -20.62 -23.75
C GLN A 135 -5.04 -19.77 -25.00
N THR A 136 -3.93 -19.26 -25.57
CA THR A 136 -3.97 -18.53 -26.84
C THR A 136 -4.31 -19.51 -27.96
N PRO A 137 -5.46 -19.39 -28.66
CA PRO A 137 -5.76 -20.25 -29.79
C PRO A 137 -4.73 -19.98 -30.88
N VAL A 138 -4.15 -21.04 -31.44
CA VAL A 138 -3.48 -20.95 -32.74
C VAL A 138 -4.55 -20.48 -33.72
N VAL A 139 -4.53 -19.20 -34.08
CA VAL A 139 -5.39 -18.67 -35.14
C VAL A 139 -4.92 -19.36 -36.41
N GLY A 140 -5.59 -20.45 -36.77
CA GLY A 140 -5.35 -21.17 -38.00
C GLY A 140 -5.69 -20.27 -39.18
N ASN A 141 -4.68 -19.97 -40.00
CA ASN A 141 -4.87 -19.30 -41.28
C ASN A 141 -5.94 -20.05 -42.09
N ARG A 142 -6.97 -19.32 -42.50
CA ARG A 142 -7.78 -19.65 -43.68
C ARG A 142 -7.61 -18.54 -44.69
#